data_AF-A0A7C4IQG2-F1
#
_entry.id   AF-A0A7C4IQG2-F1
#
_cell.length_a   1.000
_cell.length_b   1.000
_cell.length_c   1.000
_cell.angle_alpha   90.00
_cell.angle_beta   90.00
_cell.angle_gamma   90.00
#
_symmetry.space_group_name_H-M   'P 1'
#
loop_
_entity.id
_entity.type
_entity.pdbx_description
1 polymer ?
#
loop_
_entity_poly.entity_id
_entity_poly.type
_entity_poly.pdbx_seq_one_letter_code
_entity_poly.pdbx_strand_id
1 'polypeptide(L)'
;MSHNAFAHVASLTRRAVLGALGSLAVLLWPRGRDGSARLGTARAQPSAAEDKRVWRHGLSLFGDLKYPPGFKHFDYVNPAAPKGGAVRMIALGTFDNFNIAVAGVRGSIAAGIDNIYDTLMTSALDEVSAEYGLLAEAVTHPDDFSSVTYRLRPQARWHDGRPVTVEDVIFSFEAFKKHS
;
A
#
# COMPACT_ATOMS: atom_id res chain seq x y z
N MET A 1 -2.07 47.25 -35.23
CA MET A 1 -1.51 48.39 -34.47
C MET A 1 -1.12 47.90 -33.08
N SER A 2 0.17 48.06 -32.76
CA SER A 2 0.73 48.29 -31.43
C SER A 2 0.86 47.13 -30.39
N HIS A 3 2.09 46.59 -30.39
CA HIS A 3 3.00 46.31 -29.25
C HIS A 3 2.98 44.99 -28.46
N ASN A 4 4.07 44.22 -28.73
CA ASN A 4 4.75 43.22 -27.90
C ASN A 4 5.32 43.78 -26.58
N ALA A 5 5.49 42.91 -25.57
CA ALA A 5 6.75 42.76 -24.83
C ALA A 5 6.80 41.47 -23.97
N PHE A 6 7.83 40.66 -24.22
CA PHE A 6 8.35 39.56 -23.36
C PHE A 6 9.17 40.13 -22.18
N ALA A 7 9.26 39.41 -21.05
CA ALA A 7 10.53 39.05 -20.38
C ALA A 7 10.37 38.30 -19.03
N HIS A 8 10.95 37.09 -19.00
CA HIS A 8 11.79 36.43 -17.97
C HIS A 8 11.58 36.57 -16.44
N VAL A 9 11.15 35.44 -15.86
CA VAL A 9 11.69 34.63 -14.73
C VAL A 9 12.65 35.29 -13.72
N ALA A 10 12.28 35.17 -12.43
CA ALA A 10 13.21 34.90 -11.34
C ALA A 10 12.62 33.84 -10.39
N SER A 11 13.32 32.71 -10.27
CA SER A 11 13.00 31.59 -9.37
C SER A 11 13.20 31.97 -7.90
N LEU A 12 12.19 31.79 -7.06
CA LEU A 12 12.28 31.97 -5.61
C LEU A 12 12.57 30.62 -4.93
N THR A 13 13.79 30.48 -4.42
CA THR A 13 14.31 29.30 -3.71
C THR A 13 13.76 29.23 -2.28
N ARG A 14 13.48 28.00 -1.79
CA ARG A 14 12.94 27.66 -0.45
C ARG A 14 13.91 27.92 0.73
N ARG A 15 14.44 29.13 0.87
CA ARG A 15 15.25 29.53 2.04
C ARG A 15 14.98 30.99 2.41
N ALA A 16 13.87 31.22 3.10
CA ALA A 16 13.66 32.31 4.05
C ALA A 16 12.24 32.20 4.59
N VAL A 17 11.98 32.84 5.74
CA VAL A 17 10.68 32.99 6.41
C VAL A 17 10.37 31.91 7.44
N LEU A 18 10.96 32.04 8.64
CA LEU A 18 10.25 32.59 9.81
C LEU A 18 11.16 32.57 11.04
N GLY A 19 11.58 33.77 11.45
CA GLY A 19 11.86 34.07 12.84
C GLY A 19 10.57 34.58 13.50
N ALA A 20 10.32 34.18 14.74
CA ALA A 20 9.51 34.95 15.68
C ALA A 20 9.81 34.53 17.13
N LEU A 21 10.56 35.41 17.81
CA LEU A 21 10.33 35.96 19.15
C LEU A 21 10.33 35.04 20.39
N GLY A 22 11.29 35.32 21.28
CA GLY A 22 11.34 34.85 22.66
C GLY A 22 12.37 35.62 23.49
N SER A 23 12.09 36.91 23.71
CA SER A 23 12.46 37.80 24.84
C SER A 23 13.83 37.69 25.52
N LEU A 24 14.59 38.79 25.40
CA LEU A 24 15.74 39.15 26.22
C LEU A 24 15.28 39.57 27.64
N ALA A 25 15.70 38.86 28.68
CA ALA A 25 15.64 39.33 30.06
C ALA A 25 17.01 39.14 30.70
N VAL A 26 17.80 40.22 30.73
CA VAL A 26 19.02 40.31 31.53
C VAL A 26 18.59 40.64 32.95
N LEU A 27 18.61 39.66 33.85
CA LEU A 27 18.60 39.88 35.30
C LEU A 27 19.97 39.51 35.86
N LEU A 28 20.63 40.50 36.45
CA LEU A 28 21.79 40.38 37.31
C LEU A 28 21.41 39.61 38.58
N TRP A 29 22.10 38.51 38.89
CA TRP A 29 22.09 37.88 40.22
C TRP A 29 23.52 37.48 40.64
N PRO A 30 23.89 37.66 41.93
CA PRO A 30 25.27 37.61 42.38
C PRO A 30 25.90 36.21 42.43
N ARG A 31 27.23 36.24 42.35
CA ARG A 31 28.16 35.13 42.57
C ARG A 31 27.97 34.50 43.96
N GLY A 32 27.77 33.19 44.01
CA GLY A 32 27.93 32.41 45.24
C GLY A 32 27.54 30.94 45.14
N ARG A 33 28.56 30.07 45.19
CA ARG A 33 28.61 28.66 45.65
C ARG A 33 27.89 27.55 44.87
N ASP A 34 28.73 26.63 44.40
CA ASP A 34 28.63 25.17 44.46
C ASP A 34 27.27 24.53 44.16
N GLY A 35 27.11 24.10 42.91
CA GLY A 35 26.05 23.20 42.49
C GLY A 35 26.32 22.68 41.09
N SER A 36 26.84 21.46 41.00
CA SER A 36 27.00 20.72 39.75
C SER A 36 25.64 20.59 39.04
N ALA A 37 25.39 21.44 38.04
CA ALA A 37 24.21 21.36 37.20
C ALA A 37 24.31 20.10 36.31
N ARG A 38 23.57 19.06 36.69
CA ARG A 38 23.35 17.90 35.82
C ARG A 38 22.46 18.34 34.67
N LEU A 39 23.05 18.50 33.49
CA LEU A 39 22.33 18.63 32.23
C LEU A 39 21.49 17.35 32.04
N GLY A 40 20.21 17.43 32.38
CA GLY A 40 19.26 16.35 32.09
C GLY A 40 19.10 16.24 30.57
N THR A 41 19.42 15.08 30.02
CA THR A 41 19.15 14.76 28.62
C THR A 41 17.65 14.80 28.39
N ALA A 42 17.16 15.79 27.63
CA ALA A 42 15.79 15.82 27.14
C ALA A 42 15.59 14.60 26.23
N ARG A 43 14.90 13.58 26.74
CA ARG A 43 14.53 12.41 25.96
C ARG A 43 13.36 12.81 25.07
N ALA A 44 13.62 12.97 23.77
CA ALA A 44 12.57 13.12 22.78
C ALA A 44 11.67 11.88 22.86
N GLN A 45 10.46 12.05 23.36
CA GLN A 45 9.47 10.99 23.44
C GLN A 45 8.89 10.85 22.02
N PRO A 46 9.03 9.67 21.37
CA PRO A 46 8.43 9.49 20.06
C PRO A 46 6.92 9.61 20.24
N SER A 47 6.34 10.63 19.62
CA SER A 47 4.90 10.73 19.45
C SER A 47 4.49 9.64 18.45
N ALA A 48 4.31 8.42 18.95
CA ALA A 48 3.61 7.38 18.21
C ALA A 48 2.16 7.85 18.09
N ALA A 49 1.85 8.55 17.00
CA ALA A 49 0.47 8.84 16.65
C ALA A 49 -0.26 7.50 16.51
N GLU A 50 -1.29 7.30 17.32
CA GLU A 50 -2.13 6.11 17.28
C GLU A 50 -2.77 6.01 15.88
N ASP A 51 -2.58 4.89 15.19
CA ASP A 51 -3.20 4.65 13.89
C ASP A 51 -4.70 4.46 14.09
N LYS A 52 -5.47 5.54 13.94
CA LYS A 52 -6.93 5.55 14.09
C LYS A 52 -7.69 4.82 12.96
N ARG A 53 -6.98 4.19 12.02
CA ARG A 53 -7.61 3.49 10.89
C ARG A 53 -8.30 2.21 11.34
N VAL A 54 -9.46 1.93 10.75
CA VAL A 54 -10.17 0.67 10.94
C VAL A 54 -9.66 -0.34 9.92
N TRP A 55 -8.73 -1.20 10.35
CA TRP A 55 -8.21 -2.28 9.51
C TRP A 55 -9.21 -3.44 9.43
N ARG A 56 -9.49 -3.90 8.21
CA ARG A 56 -10.44 -4.98 7.90
C ARG A 56 -9.69 -6.12 7.21
N HIS A 57 -10.09 -7.36 7.45
CA HIS A 57 -9.52 -8.56 6.79
C HIS A 57 -10.15 -8.84 5.41
N GLY A 58 -11.27 -8.19 5.12
CA GLY A 58 -12.00 -8.28 3.88
C GLY A 58 -12.85 -7.04 3.63
N LEU A 59 -13.42 -6.94 2.43
CA LEU A 59 -14.36 -5.90 2.02
C LEU A 59 -15.56 -6.54 1.35
N SER A 60 -16.73 -5.93 1.52
CA SER A 60 -17.92 -6.24 0.73
C SER A 60 -18.64 -4.96 0.32
N LEU A 61 -19.22 -4.97 -0.88
CA LEU A 61 -20.09 -3.88 -1.35
C LEU A 61 -21.50 -3.93 -0.73
N PHE A 62 -21.91 -5.06 -0.16
CA PHE A 62 -23.30 -5.31 0.27
C PHE A 62 -23.48 -5.42 1.79
N GLY A 63 -22.42 -5.22 2.58
CA GLY A 63 -22.48 -5.22 4.04
C GLY A 63 -21.52 -6.22 4.68
N ASP A 64 -22.07 -7.08 5.53
CA ASP A 64 -21.27 -7.98 6.35
C ASP A 64 -20.63 -9.11 5.54
N LEU A 65 -19.42 -9.49 5.94
CA LEU A 65 -18.66 -10.60 5.37
C LEU A 65 -19.17 -11.93 5.94
N LYS A 66 -19.34 -12.94 5.08
CA LYS A 66 -19.67 -14.30 5.53
C LYS A 66 -18.58 -14.87 6.43
N TYR A 67 -17.31 -14.69 6.07
CA TYR A 67 -16.18 -15.28 6.80
C TYR A 67 -15.60 -14.32 7.85
N PRO A 68 -15.59 -14.69 9.14
CA PRO A 68 -15.09 -13.82 10.20
C PRO A 68 -13.55 -13.69 10.18
N PRO A 69 -12.98 -12.69 10.87
CA PRO A 69 -11.53 -12.57 11.02
C PRO A 69 -10.90 -13.88 11.52
N GLY A 70 -9.82 -14.33 10.87
CA GLY A 70 -9.07 -15.52 11.29
C GLY A 70 -9.63 -16.87 10.84
N PHE A 71 -10.68 -16.88 9.98
CA PHE A 71 -11.13 -18.10 9.30
C PHE A 71 -9.97 -18.81 8.59
N LYS A 72 -10.05 -20.14 8.48
CA LYS A 72 -8.92 -20.97 8.01
C LYS A 72 -8.96 -21.29 6.52
N HIS A 73 -10.15 -21.40 5.96
CA HIS A 73 -10.41 -21.69 4.57
C HIS A 73 -11.85 -21.30 4.24
N PHE A 74 -12.15 -21.06 2.97
CA PHE A 74 -13.53 -20.93 2.52
C PHE A 74 -14.30 -22.24 2.70
N ASP A 75 -15.62 -22.18 2.83
CA ASP A 75 -16.47 -23.36 3.10
C ASP A 75 -16.47 -24.36 1.93
N TYR A 76 -16.27 -23.85 0.71
CA TYR A 76 -16.20 -24.66 -0.51
C TYR A 76 -14.82 -25.33 -0.71
N VAL A 77 -13.87 -25.14 0.21
CA VAL A 77 -12.56 -25.78 0.15
C VAL A 77 -12.61 -27.11 0.89
N ASN A 78 -12.10 -28.18 0.26
CA ASN A 78 -11.76 -29.41 0.95
C ASN A 78 -10.35 -29.28 1.59
N PRO A 79 -10.22 -29.08 2.91
CA PRO A 79 -8.91 -28.93 3.55
C PRO A 79 -8.07 -30.23 3.51
N ALA A 80 -8.73 -31.39 3.34
CA ALA A 80 -8.10 -32.70 3.23
C ALA A 80 -7.77 -33.09 1.77
N ALA A 81 -7.82 -32.14 0.82
CA ALA A 81 -7.49 -32.40 -0.57
C ALA A 81 -6.08 -33.02 -0.71
N PRO A 82 -5.95 -34.20 -1.37
CA PRO A 82 -4.65 -34.81 -1.64
C PRO A 82 -3.72 -33.84 -2.35
N LYS A 83 -2.44 -33.83 -1.98
CA LYS A 83 -1.42 -32.98 -2.59
C LYS A 83 -0.59 -33.78 -3.59
N GLY A 84 -0.44 -33.24 -4.80
CA GLY A 84 0.31 -33.86 -5.89
C GLY A 84 -0.57 -34.35 -7.05
N GLY A 85 0.06 -34.99 -8.03
CA GLY A 85 -0.58 -35.40 -9.28
C GLY A 85 -0.49 -34.34 -10.39
N ALA A 86 -1.17 -34.61 -11.50
CA ALA A 86 -1.19 -33.72 -12.66
C ALA A 86 -2.64 -33.55 -13.17
N VAL A 87 -3.07 -32.29 -13.30
CA VAL A 87 -4.32 -31.92 -13.97
C VAL A 87 -4.01 -31.53 -15.40
N ARG A 88 -4.76 -32.07 -16.37
CA ARG A 88 -4.66 -31.71 -17.79
C ARG A 88 -5.96 -31.04 -18.19
N MET A 89 -5.89 -29.76 -18.56
CA MET A 89 -7.04 -28.96 -18.97
C MET A 89 -6.93 -28.59 -20.43
N ILE A 90 -8.06 -28.54 -21.13
CA ILE A 90 -8.14 -28.00 -22.48
C ILE A 90 -8.15 -26.47 -22.43
N ALA A 91 -7.43 -25.85 -23.36
CA ALA A 91 -7.55 -24.42 -23.66
C ALA A 91 -7.91 -24.28 -25.14
N LEU A 92 -8.86 -23.40 -25.45
CA LEU A 92 -9.28 -23.14 -26.82
C LEU A 92 -8.43 -22.01 -27.40
N GLY A 93 -7.95 -22.19 -28.64
CA GLY A 93 -7.11 -21.21 -29.34
C GLY A 93 -5.60 -21.44 -29.18
N THR A 94 -4.82 -20.39 -29.43
CA THR A 94 -3.35 -20.36 -29.27
C THR A 94 -2.96 -19.18 -28.39
N PHE A 95 -1.70 -19.13 -27.96
CA PHE A 95 -1.12 -18.00 -27.24
C PHE A 95 0.22 -17.60 -27.84
N ASP A 96 0.60 -16.35 -27.67
CA ASP A 96 1.91 -15.80 -28.03
C ASP A 96 2.44 -14.80 -26.98
N ASN A 97 1.71 -14.61 -25.88
CA ASN A 97 2.04 -13.63 -24.86
C ASN A 97 1.68 -14.13 -23.45
N PHE A 98 2.51 -13.78 -22.46
CA PHE A 98 2.32 -14.11 -21.04
C PHE A 98 2.13 -12.85 -20.16
N ASN A 99 2.21 -11.65 -20.73
CA ASN A 99 2.13 -10.40 -19.99
C ASN A 99 0.68 -9.93 -19.86
N ILE A 100 0.11 -10.07 -18.66
CA ILE A 100 -1.27 -9.69 -18.37
C ILE A 100 -1.53 -8.17 -18.45
N ALA A 101 -0.50 -7.32 -18.33
CA ALA A 101 -0.68 -5.86 -18.35
C ALA A 101 -1.13 -5.31 -19.72
N VAL A 102 -1.00 -6.10 -20.79
CA VAL A 102 -1.44 -5.77 -22.15
C VAL A 102 -2.59 -6.65 -22.65
N ALA A 103 -3.26 -7.36 -21.73
CA ALA A 103 -4.37 -8.25 -22.07
C ALA A 103 -5.47 -7.51 -22.87
N GLY A 104 -5.95 -8.13 -23.95
CA GLY A 104 -6.93 -7.53 -24.86
C GLY A 104 -6.38 -6.49 -25.85
N VAL A 105 -5.12 -6.07 -25.69
CA VAL A 105 -4.49 -5.03 -26.54
C VAL A 105 -3.38 -5.61 -27.41
N ARG A 106 -2.54 -6.51 -26.89
CA ARG A 106 -1.41 -7.10 -27.64
C ARG A 106 -1.26 -8.60 -27.42
N GLY A 107 -1.33 -9.34 -28.52
CA GLY A 107 -1.15 -10.79 -28.53
C GLY A 107 -2.31 -11.55 -27.89
N SER A 108 -2.21 -12.87 -27.93
CA SER A 108 -3.15 -13.79 -27.27
C SER A 108 -2.51 -14.29 -25.98
N ILE A 109 -3.13 -13.95 -24.84
CA ILE A 109 -2.61 -14.31 -23.52
C ILE A 109 -2.80 -15.80 -23.25
N ALA A 110 -1.78 -16.45 -22.71
CA ALA A 110 -1.81 -17.86 -22.36
C ALA A 110 -2.91 -18.20 -21.35
N ALA A 111 -3.67 -19.27 -21.61
CA ALA A 111 -4.66 -19.78 -20.66
C ALA A 111 -3.98 -20.25 -19.36
N GLY A 112 -4.57 -19.90 -18.22
CA GLY A 112 -4.03 -20.25 -16.90
C GLY A 112 -2.88 -19.37 -16.43
N ILE A 113 -2.59 -18.26 -17.12
CA ILE A 113 -1.57 -17.28 -16.72
C ILE A 113 -1.80 -16.74 -15.31
N ASP A 114 -3.07 -16.61 -14.89
CA ASP A 114 -3.44 -16.09 -13.58
C ASP A 114 -2.96 -16.98 -12.42
N ASN A 115 -2.53 -18.23 -12.68
CA ASN A 115 -1.97 -19.10 -11.64
C ASN A 115 -0.55 -18.69 -11.19
N ILE A 116 0.12 -17.78 -11.91
CA ILE A 116 1.46 -17.29 -11.56
C ILE A 116 1.49 -15.79 -11.21
N TYR A 117 0.33 -15.13 -11.24
CA TYR A 117 0.14 -13.76 -10.79
C TYR A 117 -0.77 -13.76 -9.56
N ASP A 118 -0.55 -12.82 -8.65
CA ASP A 118 -1.37 -12.67 -7.45
C ASP A 118 -2.01 -11.28 -7.38
N THR A 119 -3.15 -11.21 -6.69
CA THR A 119 -3.86 -9.97 -6.38
C THR A 119 -3.62 -9.54 -4.94
N LEU A 120 -3.98 -8.29 -4.60
CA LEU A 120 -3.92 -7.84 -3.20
C LEU A 120 -4.94 -8.57 -2.32
N MET A 121 -6.14 -8.82 -2.86
CA MET A 121 -7.24 -9.52 -2.20
C MET A 121 -7.86 -10.53 -3.18
N THR A 122 -8.50 -11.56 -2.66
CA THR A 122 -9.13 -12.63 -3.45
C THR A 122 -10.62 -12.68 -3.18
N SER A 123 -11.43 -12.80 -4.23
CA SER A 123 -12.88 -12.88 -4.11
C SER A 123 -13.33 -14.26 -3.61
N ALA A 124 -14.34 -14.29 -2.75
CA ALA A 124 -14.99 -15.55 -2.36
C ALA A 124 -15.99 -15.98 -3.44
N LEU A 125 -15.99 -17.27 -3.81
CA LEU A 125 -16.85 -17.81 -4.88
C LEU A 125 -18.31 -17.98 -4.46
N ASP A 126 -18.59 -17.92 -3.15
CA ASP A 126 -19.91 -18.10 -2.56
C ASP A 126 -20.48 -16.82 -1.96
N GLU A 127 -19.92 -15.66 -2.35
CA GLU A 127 -20.40 -14.32 -2.00
C GLU A 127 -20.46 -13.43 -3.26
N VAL A 128 -21.45 -12.54 -3.36
CA VAL A 128 -21.71 -11.75 -4.59
C VAL A 128 -20.62 -10.71 -4.85
N SER A 129 -20.13 -10.07 -3.79
CA SER A 129 -19.07 -9.07 -3.86
C SER A 129 -18.40 -9.00 -2.50
N ALA A 130 -17.57 -9.99 -2.22
CA ALA A 130 -16.72 -10.02 -1.03
C ALA A 130 -15.32 -10.45 -1.42
N GLU A 131 -14.33 -9.73 -0.90
CA GLU A 131 -12.92 -10.05 -1.07
C GLU A 131 -12.23 -10.17 0.29
N TYR A 132 -11.27 -11.08 0.37
CA TYR A 132 -10.48 -11.37 1.57
C TYR A 132 -8.99 -11.25 1.29
N GLY A 133 -8.20 -10.94 2.31
CA GLY A 133 -6.78 -10.66 2.14
C GLY A 133 -5.95 -11.81 1.53
N LEU A 134 -5.29 -11.54 0.39
CA LEU A 134 -4.35 -12.45 -0.29
C LEU A 134 -2.90 -11.98 -0.07
N LEU A 135 -2.31 -11.16 -0.95
CA LEU A 135 -1.01 -10.53 -0.70
C LEU A 135 -1.11 -9.46 0.40
N ALA A 136 -2.25 -8.76 0.47
CA ALA A 136 -2.57 -7.88 1.59
C ALA A 136 -3.22 -8.68 2.71
N GLU A 137 -2.78 -8.49 3.96
CA GLU A 137 -3.44 -9.08 5.13
C GLU A 137 -4.61 -8.23 5.64
N ALA A 138 -4.59 -6.93 5.34
CA ALA A 138 -5.59 -5.99 5.79
C ALA A 138 -5.76 -4.83 4.83
N VAL A 139 -6.93 -4.23 4.87
CA VAL A 139 -7.31 -3.08 4.07
C VAL A 139 -8.10 -2.07 4.90
N THR A 140 -7.96 -0.80 4.58
CA THR A 140 -8.71 0.30 5.20
C THR A 140 -9.04 1.34 4.14
N HIS A 141 -10.19 1.98 4.30
CA HIS A 141 -10.63 3.14 3.53
C HIS A 141 -11.31 4.13 4.49
N PRO A 142 -11.32 5.43 4.17
CA PRO A 142 -12.17 6.42 4.84
C PRO A 142 -13.66 6.18 4.51
N ASP A 143 -14.56 6.76 5.31
CA ASP A 143 -16.01 6.59 5.16
C ASP A 143 -16.56 7.09 3.80
N ASP A 144 -15.84 8.02 3.15
CA ASP A 144 -16.17 8.55 1.83
C ASP A 144 -15.58 7.73 0.66
N PHE A 145 -14.86 6.64 0.96
CA PHE A 145 -14.19 5.76 -0.01
C PHE A 145 -13.20 6.49 -0.95
N SER A 146 -12.74 7.68 -0.59
CA SER A 146 -11.84 8.50 -1.43
C SER A 146 -10.44 7.91 -1.64
N SER A 147 -10.07 6.92 -0.83
CA SER A 147 -8.80 6.22 -0.93
C SER A 147 -8.91 4.80 -0.38
N VAL A 148 -7.93 3.97 -0.70
CA VAL A 148 -7.76 2.66 -0.09
C VAL A 148 -6.31 2.47 0.29
N THR A 149 -6.07 1.91 1.47
CA THR A 149 -4.73 1.56 1.95
C THR A 149 -4.70 0.06 2.24
N TYR A 150 -3.73 -0.63 1.65
CA TYR A 150 -3.49 -2.04 1.87
C TYR A 150 -2.25 -2.23 2.75
N ARG A 151 -2.31 -3.22 3.64
CA ARG A 151 -1.15 -3.68 4.41
C ARG A 151 -0.69 -5.02 3.87
N LEU A 152 0.50 -5.04 3.27
CA LEU A 152 1.10 -6.25 2.70
C LEU A 152 1.48 -7.25 3.79
N ARG A 153 1.35 -8.54 3.46
CA ARG A 153 1.83 -9.65 4.28
C ARG A 153 3.36 -9.67 4.31
N PRO A 154 4.02 -9.68 5.48
CA PRO A 154 5.48 -9.77 5.56
C PRO A 154 6.04 -11.12 5.04
N GLN A 155 5.18 -12.14 4.94
CA GLN A 155 5.52 -13.44 4.37
C GLN A 155 5.38 -13.53 2.85
N ALA A 156 4.79 -12.52 2.19
CA ALA A 156 4.60 -12.54 0.74
C ALA A 156 5.95 -12.54 0.03
N ARG A 157 6.16 -13.52 -0.86
CA ARG A 157 7.41 -13.71 -1.58
C ARG A 157 7.13 -14.09 -3.02
N TRP A 158 7.99 -13.59 -3.88
CA TRP A 158 8.15 -14.09 -5.24
C TRP A 158 8.63 -15.54 -5.22
N HIS A 159 8.46 -16.25 -6.33
CA HIS A 159 8.90 -17.63 -6.49
C HIS A 159 10.43 -17.80 -6.39
N ASP A 160 11.20 -16.71 -6.56
CA ASP A 160 12.64 -16.65 -6.34
C ASP A 160 13.05 -16.42 -4.87
N GLY A 161 12.07 -16.29 -3.96
CA GLY A 161 12.25 -16.08 -2.53
C GLY A 161 12.36 -14.61 -2.08
N ARG A 162 12.48 -13.65 -3.00
CA ARG A 162 12.51 -12.22 -2.65
C ARG A 162 11.14 -11.79 -2.08
N PRO A 163 11.11 -10.89 -1.09
CA PRO A 163 9.84 -10.37 -0.59
C PRO A 163 9.09 -9.60 -1.68
N VAL A 164 7.76 -9.67 -1.66
CA VAL A 164 6.91 -8.75 -2.43
C VAL A 164 6.90 -7.41 -1.69
N THR A 165 7.18 -6.31 -2.40
CA THR A 165 7.30 -4.98 -1.79
C THR A 165 6.21 -4.01 -2.25
N VAL A 166 6.17 -2.82 -1.64
CA VAL A 166 5.26 -1.75 -2.05
C VAL A 166 5.61 -1.25 -3.46
N GLU A 167 6.89 -1.24 -3.81
CA GLU A 167 7.38 -0.85 -5.14
C GLU A 167 6.85 -1.78 -6.23
N ASP A 168 6.74 -3.09 -5.95
CA ASP A 168 6.15 -4.06 -6.89
C ASP A 168 4.66 -3.75 -7.18
N VAL A 169 3.92 -3.34 -6.15
CA VAL A 169 2.51 -2.93 -6.28
C VAL A 169 2.38 -1.65 -7.09
N ILE A 170 3.22 -0.64 -6.79
CA ILE A 170 3.24 0.63 -7.54
C ILE A 170 3.60 0.38 -9.01
N PHE A 171 4.64 -0.42 -9.26
CA PHE A 171 5.04 -0.79 -10.61
C PHE A 171 3.87 -1.44 -11.37
N SER A 172 3.20 -2.41 -10.75
CA SER A 172 2.07 -3.11 -11.36
C SER A 172 0.93 -2.16 -11.70
N PHE A 173 0.54 -1.29 -10.76
CA PHE A 173 -0.51 -0.29 -10.97
C PHE A 173 -0.17 0.67 -12.12
N GLU A 174 1.05 1.19 -12.19
CA GLU A 174 1.48 2.07 -13.29
C GLU A 174 1.60 1.32 -14.62
N ALA A 175 1.99 0.04 -14.61
CA ALA A 175 2.02 -0.79 -15.81
C ALA A 175 0.60 -0.97 -16.38
N PHE A 176 -0.39 -1.33 -15.55
CA PHE A 176 -1.78 -1.42 -15.98
C PHE A 176 -2.33 -0.08 -16.48
N LYS A 177 -2.10 1.03 -15.75
CA LYS A 177 -2.53 2.37 -16.21
C LYS A 177 -2.00 2.77 -17.58
N LYS A 178 -0.80 2.32 -17.93
CA LYS A 178 -0.14 2.68 -19.19
C LYS A 178 -0.55 1.78 -20.36
N HIS A 179 -1.00 0.56 -20.07
CA HIS A 179 -1.06 -0.51 -21.07
C HIS A 179 -2.42 -1.21 -21.20
N SER A 180 -3.33 -1.02 -20.26
CA SER A 180 -4.73 -1.46 -20.32
C SER A 180 -5.64 -0.47 -21.03
#